data_AF-A0A355F2H2-F1
#
_entry.id   AF-A0A355F2H2-F1
#
_cell.length_a   1.000
_cell.length_b   1.000
_cell.length_c   1.000
_cell.angle_alpha   90.00
_cell.angle_beta   90.00
_cell.angle_gamma   90.00
#
_symmetry.space_group_name_H-M   'P 1'
#
loop_
_entity.id
_entity.type
_entity.pdbx_description
1 polymer ?
#
loop_
_entity_poly.entity_id
_entity_poly.type
_entity_poly.pdbx_seq_one_letter_code
_entity_poly.pdbx_strand_id
1 'polypeptide(L)'
;MFAIDLLGAALTLITLTFLGLSGLLLSRLLLGRRAEEDPLAYAIAALLAMTTLATLLGTGLGAMGLLRIEIGLLLLAAITVFLLRKVRGDGDPWGALRAAGRRTWGRLKEHPALALLALHAAAAEGLRGLLRPPLTWDGLMYHMPIVATWLQEGRISAVFGMRPLSFYGFMPAGGSVWVWWWLAPSHSELYANLAFFPQAALLALAVGGVARELGARRFWPCA
;
A
#
# COMPACT_ATOMS: atom_id res chain seq x y z
N MET A 1 12.29 -17.92 -18.66
CA MET A 1 11.28 -16.86 -18.46
C MET A 1 10.48 -17.14 -17.19
N PHE A 2 9.70 -18.24 -17.11
CA PHE A 2 8.90 -18.57 -15.92
C PHE A 2 9.58 -18.42 -14.54
N ALA A 3 10.82 -18.89 -14.38
CA ALA A 3 11.55 -18.77 -13.10
C ALA A 3 11.88 -17.31 -12.71
N ILE A 4 12.16 -16.45 -13.69
CA ILE A 4 12.44 -15.01 -13.46
C ILE A 4 11.15 -14.30 -13.05
N ASP A 5 10.03 -14.61 -13.73
CA ASP A 5 8.72 -14.04 -13.42
C ASP A 5 8.27 -14.43 -12.00
N LEU A 6 8.47 -15.70 -11.62
CA LEU A 6 8.20 -16.17 -10.26
C LEU A 6 9.06 -15.48 -9.21
N LEU A 7 10.34 -15.25 -9.49
CA LEU A 7 11.24 -14.53 -8.58
C LEU A 7 10.78 -13.08 -8.42
N GLY A 8 10.46 -12.41 -9.53
CA GLY A 8 9.92 -11.05 -9.51
C GLY A 8 8.64 -10.95 -8.69
N ALA A 9 7.70 -11.89 -8.90
CA ALA A 9 6.47 -11.99 -8.11
C ALA A 9 6.74 -12.14 -6.62
N ALA A 10 7.66 -13.05 -6.25
CA ALA A 10 8.05 -13.26 -4.86
C ALA A 10 8.67 -12.01 -4.24
N LEU A 11 9.55 -11.31 -4.96
CA LEU A 11 10.16 -10.06 -4.51
C LEU A 11 9.12 -8.94 -4.35
N THR A 12 8.12 -8.85 -5.23
CA THR A 12 7.00 -7.91 -5.07
C THR A 12 6.23 -8.22 -3.80
N LEU A 13 5.86 -9.48 -3.56
CA LEU A 13 5.16 -9.89 -2.34
C LEU A 13 5.97 -9.60 -1.07
N ILE A 14 7.28 -9.85 -1.09
CA ILE A 14 8.19 -9.54 0.02
C ILE A 14 8.21 -8.03 0.28
N THR A 15 8.35 -7.22 -0.78
CA THR A 15 8.37 -5.75 -0.70
C THR A 15 7.08 -5.23 -0.07
N LEU A 16 5.93 -5.66 -0.58
CA LEU A 16 4.62 -5.27 -0.07
C LEU A 16 4.39 -5.74 1.37
N THR A 17 4.93 -6.91 1.73
CA THR A 17 4.88 -7.42 3.10
C THR A 17 5.68 -6.52 4.04
N PHE A 18 6.92 -6.15 3.70
CA PHE A 18 7.73 -5.24 4.51
C PHE A 18 7.09 -3.85 4.64
N LEU A 19 6.49 -3.32 3.57
CA LEU A 19 5.74 -2.07 3.60
C LEU A 19 4.54 -2.16 4.55
N GLY A 20 3.71 -3.19 4.39
CA GLY A 20 2.54 -3.42 5.24
C GLY A 20 2.92 -3.61 6.71
N LEU A 21 3.93 -4.43 6.99
CA LEU A 21 4.44 -4.64 8.35
C LEU A 21 5.00 -3.35 8.96
N SER A 22 5.77 -2.56 8.20
CA SER A 22 6.27 -1.27 8.67
C SER A 22 5.12 -0.30 9.00
N GLY A 23 4.10 -0.23 8.14
CA GLY A 23 2.92 0.60 8.37
C GLY A 23 2.14 0.20 9.62
N LEU A 24 1.91 -1.11 9.82
CA LEU A 24 1.28 -1.66 11.03
C LEU A 24 2.08 -1.33 12.29
N LEU A 25 3.39 -1.61 12.30
CA LEU A 25 4.26 -1.40 13.45
C LEU A 25 4.40 0.09 13.79
N LEU A 26 4.58 0.95 12.79
CA LEU A 26 4.64 2.40 12.98
C LEU A 26 3.33 2.93 13.58
N SER A 27 2.19 2.44 13.10
CA SER A 27 0.88 2.84 13.63
C SER A 27 0.66 2.36 15.06
N ARG A 28 1.16 1.17 15.40
CA ARG A 28 1.11 0.67 16.78
C ARG A 28 1.98 1.50 17.72
N LEU A 29 3.13 1.97 17.24
CA LEU A 29 4.01 2.87 17.99
C LEU A 29 3.33 4.23 18.21
N LEU A 30 2.71 4.80 17.18
CA LEU A 30 2.07 6.12 17.24
C LEU A 30 0.78 6.13 18.08
N LEU A 31 -0.04 5.08 17.99
CA LEU A 31 -1.32 4.99 18.69
C LEU A 31 -1.22 4.39 20.10
N GLY A 32 -0.14 3.66 20.40
CA GLY A 32 0.02 2.99 21.69
C GLY A 32 -1.13 2.03 21.99
N ARG A 33 -1.71 2.14 23.19
CA ARG A 33 -2.86 1.31 23.63
C ARG A 33 -4.13 1.52 22.80
N ARG A 34 -4.32 2.71 22.22
CA ARG A 34 -5.49 3.01 21.38
C ARG A 34 -5.58 2.10 20.15
N ALA A 35 -4.45 1.54 19.70
CA ALA A 35 -4.44 0.59 18.59
C ALA A 35 -5.26 -0.68 18.87
N GLU A 36 -5.37 -1.11 20.12
CA GLU A 36 -6.12 -2.30 20.53
C GLU A 36 -7.59 -1.97 20.83
N GLU A 37 -7.84 -0.77 21.35
CA GLU A 37 -9.18 -0.27 21.68
C GLU A 37 -9.99 0.04 20.41
N ASP A 38 -9.34 0.64 19.40
CA ASP A 38 -9.94 1.11 18.16
C ASP A 38 -9.27 0.51 16.91
N PRO A 39 -9.68 -0.69 16.48
CA PRO A 39 -9.16 -1.36 15.29
C PRO A 39 -9.34 -0.60 13.99
N LEU A 40 -10.38 0.23 13.87
CA LEU A 40 -10.63 1.02 12.67
C LEU A 40 -9.60 2.13 12.54
N ALA A 41 -9.37 2.89 13.62
CA ALA A 41 -8.32 3.90 13.65
C ALA A 41 -6.94 3.29 13.40
N TYR A 42 -6.67 2.10 13.98
CA TYR A 42 -5.44 1.37 13.73
C TYR A 42 -5.26 0.98 12.26
N ALA A 43 -6.29 0.45 11.60
CA ALA A 43 -6.23 0.07 10.19
C ALA A 43 -6.03 1.28 9.26
N ILE A 44 -6.73 2.39 9.52
CA ILE A 44 -6.56 3.65 8.78
C ILE A 44 -5.13 4.17 8.95
N ALA A 45 -4.65 4.25 10.19
CA ALA A 45 -3.29 4.69 10.48
C ALA A 45 -2.25 3.79 9.79
N ALA A 46 -2.45 2.47 9.79
CA ALA A 46 -1.53 1.53 9.17
C ALA A 46 -1.39 1.72 7.66
N LEU A 47 -2.51 1.91 6.96
CA LEU A 47 -2.50 2.18 5.53
C LEU A 47 -1.88 3.54 5.21
N LEU A 48 -2.19 4.58 5.98
CA LEU A 48 -1.55 5.90 5.85
C LEU A 48 -0.05 5.83 6.08
N ALA A 49 0.38 5.14 7.15
CA ALA A 49 1.79 4.96 7.49
C ALA A 49 2.53 4.18 6.40
N MET A 50 1.91 3.12 5.85
CA MET A 50 2.47 2.36 4.74
C MET A 50 2.70 3.25 3.51
N THR A 51 1.68 3.98 3.06
CA THR A 51 1.80 4.87 1.89
C THR A 51 2.81 5.99 2.16
N THR A 52 2.79 6.58 3.35
CA THR A 52 3.74 7.64 3.74
C THR A 52 5.18 7.13 3.69
N LEU A 53 5.46 5.97 4.27
CA LEU A 53 6.79 5.36 4.25
C LEU A 53 7.26 5.08 2.82
N ALA A 54 6.41 4.47 1.99
CA ALA A 54 6.71 4.20 0.59
C ALA A 54 7.04 5.48 -0.19
N THR A 55 6.19 6.51 -0.07
CA THR A 55 6.39 7.77 -0.79
C THR A 55 7.62 8.52 -0.28
N LEU A 56 7.86 8.59 1.03
CA LEU A 56 9.04 9.27 1.60
C LEU A 56 10.34 8.57 1.21
N LEU A 57 10.41 7.24 1.35
CA LEU A 57 11.62 6.48 1.00
C LEU A 57 11.89 6.54 -0.50
N GLY A 58 10.87 6.29 -1.33
CA GLY A 58 11.02 6.35 -2.79
C GLY A 58 11.41 7.74 -3.27
N THR A 59 10.81 8.80 -2.70
CA THR A 59 11.17 10.19 -3.04
C THR A 59 12.59 10.52 -2.60
N GLY A 60 12.97 10.15 -1.37
CA GLY A 60 14.32 10.38 -0.85
C GLY A 60 15.39 9.67 -1.67
N LEU A 61 15.19 8.38 -1.96
CA LEU A 61 16.09 7.60 -2.82
C LEU A 61 16.16 8.19 -4.23
N GLY A 62 15.00 8.56 -4.79
CA GLY A 62 14.90 9.24 -6.08
C GLY A 62 15.68 10.54 -6.17
N ALA A 63 15.57 11.40 -5.16
CA ALA A 63 16.29 12.67 -5.10
C ALA A 63 17.80 12.48 -5.00
N MET A 64 18.27 11.40 -4.37
CA MET A 64 19.69 11.06 -4.25
C MET A 64 20.26 10.31 -5.46
N GLY A 65 19.44 9.94 -6.44
CA GLY A 65 19.85 9.08 -7.55
C GLY A 65 20.16 7.63 -7.13
N LEU A 66 19.49 7.17 -6.07
CA LEU A 66 19.63 5.84 -5.48
C LEU A 66 18.30 5.06 -5.52
N LEU A 67 17.40 5.38 -6.46
CA LEU A 67 16.08 4.74 -6.59
C LEU A 67 16.21 3.33 -7.17
N ARG A 68 16.65 2.42 -6.31
CA ARG A 68 16.95 1.03 -6.59
C ARG A 68 16.20 0.15 -5.60
N ILE A 69 15.59 -0.93 -6.08
CA ILE A 69 14.76 -1.78 -5.22
C ILE A 69 15.58 -2.47 -4.13
N GLU A 70 16.84 -2.79 -4.40
CA GLU A 70 17.74 -3.43 -3.45
C GLU A 70 18.00 -2.52 -2.24
N ILE A 71 18.27 -1.23 -2.50
CA ILE A 71 18.46 -0.23 -1.45
C ILE A 71 17.14 0.01 -0.71
N GLY A 72 16.04 0.15 -1.45
CA GLY A 72 14.70 0.33 -0.87
C GLY A 72 14.31 -0.81 0.08
N LEU A 73 14.51 -2.05 -0.33
CA LEU A 73 14.24 -3.25 0.48
C LEU A 73 15.13 -3.32 1.73
N LEU A 74 16.42 -3.00 1.61
CA LEU A 74 17.32 -2.96 2.77
C LEU A 74 16.87 -1.92 3.80
N LEU A 75 16.51 -0.72 3.35
CA LEU A 75 15.99 0.33 4.24
C LEU A 75 14.66 -0.07 4.87
N LEU A 76 13.73 -0.63 4.10
CA LEU A 76 12.45 -1.12 4.61
C LEU A 76 12.62 -2.25 5.63
N ALA A 77 13.52 -3.20 5.38
CA ALA A 77 13.83 -4.27 6.32
C ALA A 77 14.44 -3.70 7.61
N ALA A 78 15.38 -2.76 7.51
CA ALA A 78 15.97 -2.09 8.66
C ALA A 78 14.92 -1.33 9.49
N ILE A 79 14.03 -0.57 8.83
CA ILE A 79 12.91 0.12 9.47
C ILE A 79 11.96 -0.87 10.15
N THR A 80 11.59 -1.96 9.48
CA THR A 80 10.72 -3.01 10.04
C THR A 80 11.34 -3.62 11.29
N VAL A 81 12.63 -3.99 11.24
CA VAL A 81 13.34 -4.57 12.38
C VAL A 81 13.44 -3.56 13.54
N PHE A 82 13.74 -2.30 13.24
CA PHE A 82 13.79 -1.24 14.24
C PHE A 82 12.44 -1.05 14.93
N LEU A 83 11.36 -0.90 14.16
CA LEU A 83 10.00 -0.72 14.67
C LEU A 83 9.55 -1.95 15.46
N LEU A 84 9.85 -3.16 14.98
CA LEU A 84 9.52 -4.40 15.68
C LEU A 84 10.20 -4.48 17.04
N ARG A 85 11.48 -4.09 17.13
CA ARG A 85 12.22 -4.04 18.41
C ARG A 85 11.61 -3.03 19.37
N LYS A 86 11.21 -1.85 18.88
CA LYS A 86 10.56 -0.81 19.69
C LYS A 86 9.21 -1.29 20.24
N VAL A 87 8.33 -1.79 19.36
CA VAL A 87 7.00 -2.26 19.78
C VAL A 87 7.08 -3.48 20.71
N ARG A 88 8.04 -4.40 20.50
CA ARG A 88 8.26 -5.54 21.42
C ARG A 88 8.66 -5.13 22.84
N GLY A 89 9.36 -4.00 22.99
CA GLY A 89 9.67 -3.44 24.30
C GLY A 89 8.43 -2.98 25.06
N ASP A 90 7.38 -2.57 24.33
CA ASP A 90 6.14 -2.02 24.88
C ASP A 90 5.02 -3.09 25.04
N GLY A 91 5.24 -4.32 24.55
CA GLY A 91 4.28 -5.42 24.65
C GLY A 91 4.20 -6.31 23.41
N ASP A 92 3.03 -6.92 23.20
CA ASP A 92 2.76 -7.81 22.07
C ASP A 92 2.56 -7.03 20.76
N PRO A 93 3.49 -7.11 19.78
CA PRO A 93 3.39 -6.35 18.54
C PRO A 93 2.21 -6.73 17.66
N TRP A 94 1.61 -7.90 17.92
CA TRP A 94 0.52 -8.44 17.11
C TRP A 94 -0.85 -8.32 17.80
N GLY A 95 -0.90 -7.76 19.01
CA GLY A 95 -2.13 -7.67 19.82
C GLY A 95 -3.25 -6.92 19.09
N ALA A 96 -2.92 -5.72 18.59
CA ALA A 96 -3.85 -4.88 17.82
C ALA A 96 -4.33 -5.57 16.52
N LEU A 97 -3.41 -6.21 15.78
CA LEU A 97 -3.75 -6.93 14.55
C LEU A 97 -4.69 -8.12 14.84
N ARG A 98 -4.40 -8.90 15.90
CA ARG A 98 -5.27 -10.01 16.32
C ARG A 98 -6.62 -9.52 16.81
N ALA A 99 -6.67 -8.42 17.54
CA ALA A 99 -7.92 -7.80 17.98
C ALA A 99 -8.77 -7.35 16.78
N ALA A 100 -8.15 -6.65 15.82
CA ALA A 100 -8.79 -6.27 14.57
C ALA A 100 -9.32 -7.50 13.81
N GLY A 101 -8.48 -8.52 13.61
CA GLY A 101 -8.86 -9.76 12.93
C GLY A 101 -10.03 -10.48 13.59
N ARG A 102 -10.04 -10.60 14.93
CA ARG A 102 -11.17 -11.20 15.66
C ARG A 102 -12.47 -10.41 15.50
N ARG A 103 -12.41 -9.07 15.61
CA ARG A 103 -13.61 -8.23 15.43
C ARG A 103 -14.15 -8.33 14.01
N THR A 104 -13.27 -8.18 13.01
CA THR A 104 -13.65 -8.34 11.60
C THR A 104 -14.27 -9.71 11.35
N TRP A 105 -13.66 -10.77 11.84
CA TRP A 105 -14.19 -12.14 11.68
C TRP A 105 -15.56 -12.34 12.34
N GLY A 106 -15.76 -11.79 13.55
CA GLY A 106 -17.07 -11.80 14.21
C GLY A 106 -18.15 -11.15 13.35
N ARG A 107 -17.84 -9.99 12.76
CA ARG A 107 -18.77 -9.25 11.88
C ARG A 107 -19.06 -9.96 10.57
N LEU A 108 -18.05 -10.60 9.97
CA LEU A 108 -18.25 -11.42 8.78
C LEU A 108 -19.19 -12.59 9.07
N LYS A 109 -19.14 -13.17 10.27
CA LYS A 109 -20.06 -14.21 10.72
C LYS A 109 -21.48 -13.70 11.00
N GLU A 110 -21.62 -12.48 11.53
CA GLU A 110 -22.92 -11.84 11.75
C GLU A 110 -23.64 -11.51 10.43
N HIS A 111 -22.89 -11.17 9.38
CA HIS A 111 -23.42 -10.74 8.09
C HIS A 111 -22.82 -11.51 6.90
N PRO A 112 -23.04 -12.84 6.80
CA PRO A 112 -22.35 -13.68 5.83
C PRO A 112 -22.68 -13.32 4.37
N ALA A 113 -23.92 -12.89 4.09
CA ALA A 113 -24.32 -12.49 2.74
C ALA A 113 -23.57 -11.23 2.27
N LEU A 114 -23.48 -10.20 3.12
CA LEU A 114 -22.73 -8.97 2.81
C LEU A 114 -21.23 -9.25 2.72
N ALA A 115 -20.70 -10.11 3.60
CA ALA A 115 -19.32 -10.56 3.57
C ALA A 115 -18.97 -11.26 2.25
N LEU A 116 -19.80 -12.20 1.81
CA LEU A 116 -19.61 -12.92 0.54
C LEU A 116 -19.71 -11.99 -0.66
N LEU A 117 -20.66 -11.05 -0.66
CA LEU A 117 -20.80 -10.07 -1.72
C LEU A 117 -19.57 -9.15 -1.81
N ALA A 118 -19.10 -8.64 -0.67
CA ALA A 118 -17.91 -7.80 -0.60
C ALA A 118 -16.64 -8.56 -1.02
N LEU A 119 -16.48 -9.80 -0.55
CA LEU A 119 -15.36 -10.66 -0.94
C LEU A 119 -15.40 -10.98 -2.43
N HIS A 120 -16.57 -11.31 -2.98
CA HIS A 120 -16.75 -11.56 -4.40
C HIS A 120 -16.40 -10.33 -5.23
N ALA A 121 -16.91 -9.15 -4.85
CA ALA A 121 -16.59 -7.90 -5.54
C ALA A 121 -15.08 -7.60 -5.51
N ALA A 122 -14.45 -7.71 -4.33
CA ALA A 122 -13.03 -7.46 -4.18
C ALA A 122 -12.17 -8.48 -4.96
N ALA A 123 -12.56 -9.76 -4.96
CA ALA A 123 -11.88 -10.81 -5.70
C ALA A 123 -12.06 -10.65 -7.21
N ALA A 124 -13.25 -10.29 -7.68
CA ALA A 124 -13.52 -10.02 -9.08
C ALA A 124 -12.70 -8.84 -9.59
N GLU A 125 -12.63 -7.74 -8.83
CA GLU A 125 -11.78 -6.60 -9.17
C GLU A 125 -10.29 -6.94 -9.09
N GLY A 126 -9.86 -7.72 -8.08
CA GLY A 126 -8.48 -8.17 -7.96
C GLY A 126 -8.05 -9.03 -9.16
N LEU A 127 -8.91 -9.97 -9.55
CA LEU A 127 -8.67 -10.82 -10.72
C LEU A 127 -8.69 -10.00 -12.02
N ARG A 128 -9.61 -9.05 -12.17
CA ARG A 128 -9.62 -8.13 -13.32
C ARG A 128 -8.35 -7.29 -13.36
N GLY A 129 -7.89 -6.78 -12.22
CA GLY A 129 -6.66 -6.01 -12.10
C GLY A 129 -5.43 -6.82 -12.50
N LEU A 130 -5.34 -8.07 -12.04
CA LEU A 130 -4.26 -9.01 -12.40
C LEU A 130 -4.27 -9.40 -13.88
N LEU A 131 -5.44 -9.65 -14.45
CA LEU A 131 -5.54 -10.20 -15.81
C LEU A 131 -5.55 -9.13 -16.90
N ARG A 132 -5.79 -7.86 -16.56
CA ARG A 132 -5.83 -6.77 -17.52
C ARG A 132 -4.52 -5.98 -17.49
N PRO A 133 -3.97 -5.60 -18.66
CA PRO A 133 -2.91 -4.60 -18.69
C PRO A 133 -3.43 -3.24 -18.16
N PRO A 134 -2.57 -2.38 -17.58
CA PRO A 134 -2.95 -1.07 -17.06
C PRO A 134 -3.20 -0.06 -18.19
N LEU A 135 -4.30 -0.26 -18.93
CA LEU A 135 -4.69 0.56 -20.08
C LEU A 135 -5.55 1.77 -19.69
N THR A 136 -5.57 2.14 -18.42
CA THR A 136 -6.23 3.38 -18.01
C THR A 136 -5.51 4.57 -18.65
N TRP A 137 -6.27 5.61 -18.97
CA TRP A 137 -5.70 6.81 -19.59
C TRP A 137 -4.56 7.38 -18.74
N ASP A 138 -4.76 7.58 -17.43
CA ASP A 138 -3.70 8.08 -16.52
C ASP A 138 -2.47 7.14 -16.46
N GLY A 139 -2.73 5.83 -16.47
CA GLY A 139 -1.71 4.79 -16.48
C GLY A 139 -0.79 4.91 -17.69
N LEU A 140 -1.38 4.88 -18.88
CA LEU A 140 -0.66 4.94 -20.15
C LEU A 140 -0.04 6.31 -20.40
N MET A 141 -0.72 7.38 -20.02
CA MET A 141 -0.26 8.72 -20.34
C MET A 141 0.96 9.10 -19.51
N TYR A 142 0.92 8.95 -18.19
CA TYR A 142 2.02 9.47 -17.38
C TYR A 142 2.52 8.53 -16.29
N HIS A 143 1.69 7.74 -15.62
CA HIS A 143 2.20 6.91 -14.52
C HIS A 143 3.19 5.84 -15.01
N MET A 144 2.86 5.08 -16.06
CA MET A 144 3.73 4.02 -16.58
C MET A 144 5.00 4.58 -17.23
N PRO A 145 4.96 5.60 -18.12
CA PRO A 145 6.17 6.20 -18.67
C PRO A 145 7.07 6.79 -17.58
N ILE A 146 6.51 7.50 -16.60
CA ILE A 146 7.28 8.08 -15.50
C ILE A 146 8.01 7.00 -14.70
N VAL A 147 7.30 5.96 -14.27
CA VAL A 147 7.89 4.88 -13.47
C VAL A 147 8.93 4.09 -14.27
N ALA A 148 8.67 3.84 -15.56
CA ALA A 148 9.62 3.17 -16.44
C ALA A 148 10.93 3.97 -16.58
N THR A 149 10.85 5.29 -16.81
CA THR A 149 12.03 6.15 -16.86
C THR A 149 12.80 6.12 -15.53
N TRP A 150 12.11 6.23 -14.40
CA TRP A 150 12.78 6.21 -13.09
C TRP A 150 13.42 4.86 -12.76
N LEU A 151 12.83 3.75 -13.18
CA LEU A 151 13.44 2.42 -13.07
C LEU A 151 14.72 2.31 -13.90
N GLN A 152 14.76 2.94 -15.07
CA GLN A 152 15.93 2.93 -15.96
C GLN A 152 17.03 3.87 -15.46
N GLU A 153 16.65 5.08 -15.00
CA GLU A 153 17.62 6.10 -14.58
C GLU A 153 18.08 5.94 -13.13
N GLY A 154 17.36 5.18 -12.30
CA GLY A 154 17.65 5.02 -10.87
C GLY A 154 17.49 6.33 -10.07
N ARG A 155 16.71 7.28 -10.57
CA ARG A 155 16.47 8.59 -9.94
C ARG A 155 15.09 9.11 -10.31
N ILE A 156 14.57 10.05 -9.52
CA ILE A 156 13.38 10.82 -9.90
C ILE A 156 13.83 11.95 -10.80
N SER A 157 13.39 11.91 -12.05
CA SER A 157 13.63 12.94 -13.07
C SER A 157 12.31 13.37 -13.71
N ALA A 158 12.30 14.59 -14.26
CA ALA A 158 11.17 15.04 -15.06
C ALA A 158 11.11 14.22 -16.35
N VAL A 159 9.93 13.69 -16.67
CA VAL A 159 9.72 12.90 -17.89
C VAL A 159 8.98 13.74 -18.91
N PHE A 160 9.60 13.89 -20.08
CA PHE A 160 9.05 14.68 -21.17
C PHE A 160 8.44 13.76 -22.22
N GLY A 161 7.16 13.96 -22.53
CA GLY A 161 6.45 13.27 -23.61
C GLY A 161 5.81 14.22 -24.61
N MET A 162 5.15 13.67 -25.63
CA MET A 162 4.34 14.42 -26.60
C MET A 162 3.30 15.30 -25.88
N ARG A 163 3.19 16.58 -26.24
CA ARG A 163 2.21 17.48 -25.61
C ARG A 163 0.80 16.87 -25.67
N PRO A 164 0.03 16.89 -24.55
CA PRO A 164 0.28 17.64 -23.31
C PRO A 164 1.09 16.89 -22.22
N LEU A 165 1.70 15.73 -22.51
CA LEU A 165 2.41 14.90 -21.51
C LEU A 165 3.50 15.65 -20.72
N SER A 166 4.10 16.67 -21.33
CA SER A 166 5.14 17.50 -20.71
C SER A 166 4.67 18.20 -19.43
N PHE A 167 3.36 18.43 -19.23
CA PHE A 167 2.83 19.01 -17.99
C PHE A 167 2.85 18.03 -16.81
N TYR A 168 2.69 16.72 -17.08
CA TYR A 168 2.64 15.70 -16.04
C TYR A 168 4.03 15.33 -15.51
N GLY A 169 5.09 15.55 -16.30
CA GLY A 169 6.47 15.33 -15.90
C GLY A 169 6.93 16.16 -14.68
N PHE A 170 6.17 17.20 -14.31
CA PHE A 170 6.46 18.08 -13.18
C PHE A 170 5.44 17.98 -12.02
N MET A 171 4.36 17.23 -12.19
CA MET A 171 3.35 17.12 -11.14
C MET A 171 3.85 16.23 -10.00
N PRO A 172 3.53 16.54 -8.73
CA PRO A 172 4.00 15.77 -7.58
C PRO A 172 3.54 14.32 -7.71
N ALA A 173 4.49 13.47 -8.05
CA ALA A 173 4.26 12.14 -8.56
C ALA A 173 4.21 11.09 -7.44
N GLY A 174 3.61 11.42 -6.30
CA GLY A 174 3.49 10.51 -5.15
C GLY A 174 2.80 9.20 -5.53
N GLY A 175 1.80 9.27 -6.42
CA GLY A 175 1.17 8.10 -7.02
C GLY A 175 2.13 7.26 -7.88
N SER A 176 3.00 7.88 -8.68
CA SER A 176 4.01 7.17 -9.47
C SER A 176 5.11 6.57 -8.58
N VAL A 177 5.54 7.26 -7.53
CA VAL A 177 6.48 6.70 -6.53
C VAL A 177 5.87 5.49 -5.84
N TRP A 178 4.57 5.57 -5.54
CA TRP A 178 3.83 4.42 -5.01
C TRP A 178 3.81 3.25 -6.01
N VAL A 179 3.44 3.49 -7.27
CA VAL A 179 3.45 2.47 -8.33
C VAL A 179 4.85 1.89 -8.55
N TRP A 180 5.92 2.68 -8.42
CA TRP A 180 7.30 2.19 -8.50
C TRP A 180 7.56 1.02 -7.53
N TRP A 181 7.06 1.05 -6.29
CA TRP A 181 7.23 -0.06 -5.35
C TRP A 181 6.56 -1.37 -5.79
N TRP A 182 5.55 -1.31 -6.65
CA TRP A 182 4.85 -2.48 -7.19
C TRP A 182 5.55 -3.07 -8.42
N LEU A 183 6.20 -2.21 -9.21
CA LEU A 183 6.85 -2.58 -10.47
C LEU A 183 8.35 -2.90 -10.28
N ALA A 184 9.05 -2.17 -9.41
CA ALA A 184 10.50 -2.26 -9.26
C ALA A 184 11.02 -3.68 -8.93
N PRO A 185 10.36 -4.50 -8.08
CA PRO A 185 10.87 -5.82 -7.76
C PRO A 185 10.75 -6.82 -8.90
N SER A 186 9.69 -6.74 -9.70
CA SER A 186 9.38 -7.70 -10.76
C SER A 186 9.69 -7.20 -12.17
N HIS A 187 9.92 -5.90 -12.34
CA HIS A 187 9.97 -5.22 -13.64
C HIS A 187 8.74 -5.52 -14.52
N SER A 188 7.57 -5.75 -13.90
CA SER A 188 6.34 -6.17 -14.59
C SER A 188 5.17 -5.25 -14.25
N GLU A 189 4.39 -4.85 -15.26
CA GLU A 189 3.15 -4.10 -15.06
C GLU A 189 1.98 -4.91 -14.48
N LEU A 190 2.14 -6.24 -14.31
CA LEU A 190 1.09 -7.14 -13.83
C LEU A 190 0.43 -6.65 -12.54
N TYR A 191 1.21 -6.01 -11.68
CA TYR A 191 0.76 -5.53 -10.37
C TYR A 191 0.35 -4.06 -10.35
N ALA A 192 0.52 -3.33 -11.45
CA ALA A 192 0.22 -1.89 -11.53
C ALA A 192 -1.25 -1.58 -11.18
N ASN A 193 -2.17 -2.40 -11.68
CA ASN A 193 -3.60 -2.25 -11.40
C ASN A 193 -3.97 -2.60 -9.95
N LEU A 194 -3.17 -3.43 -9.29
CA LEU A 194 -3.35 -3.74 -7.87
C LEU A 194 -2.81 -2.64 -6.96
N ALA A 195 -1.97 -1.74 -7.50
CA ALA A 195 -1.28 -0.75 -6.68
C ALA A 195 -2.25 0.10 -5.85
N PHE A 196 -3.44 0.41 -6.37
CA PHE A 196 -4.39 1.29 -5.69
C PHE A 196 -5.37 0.58 -4.76
N PHE A 197 -5.29 -0.75 -4.59
CA PHE A 197 -6.13 -1.48 -3.64
C PHE A 197 -5.99 -0.97 -2.20
N PRO A 198 -4.78 -0.73 -1.67
CA PRO A 198 -4.62 -0.17 -0.33
C PRO A 198 -5.23 1.22 -0.17
N GLN A 199 -5.16 2.07 -1.20
CA GLN A 199 -5.76 3.41 -1.19
C GLN A 199 -7.29 3.33 -1.25
N ALA A 200 -7.84 2.40 -2.04
CA ALA A 200 -9.29 2.14 -2.06
C ALA A 200 -9.78 1.63 -0.70
N ALA A 201 -9.03 0.70 -0.07
CA ALA A 201 -9.31 0.22 1.28
C ALA A 201 -9.21 1.35 2.31
N LEU A 202 -8.19 2.19 2.23
CA LEU A 202 -8.01 3.36 3.09
C LEU A 202 -9.20 4.33 2.95
N LEU A 203 -9.62 4.63 1.72
CA LEU A 203 -10.78 5.49 1.46
C LEU A 203 -12.05 4.90 2.10
N ALA A 204 -12.33 3.63 1.87
CA ALA A 204 -13.50 2.95 2.43
C ALA A 204 -13.49 2.98 3.97
N LEU A 205 -12.34 2.66 4.59
CA LEU A 205 -12.19 2.69 6.05
C LEU A 205 -12.27 4.12 6.60
N ALA A 206 -11.66 5.10 5.94
CA ALA A 206 -11.71 6.51 6.35
C ALA A 206 -13.13 7.08 6.29
N VAL A 207 -13.89 6.79 5.22
CA VAL A 207 -15.31 7.15 5.13
C VAL A 207 -16.09 6.50 6.27
N GLY A 208 -15.83 5.23 6.57
CA GLY A 208 -16.38 4.53 7.73
C GLY A 208 -16.04 5.19 9.06
N GLY A 209 -14.79 5.62 9.23
CA GLY A 209 -14.31 6.35 10.40
C GLY A 209 -15.06 7.67 10.58
N VAL A 210 -15.16 8.47 9.52
CA VAL A 210 -15.91 9.74 9.54
C VAL A 210 -17.38 9.50 9.87
N ALA A 211 -18.03 8.53 9.23
CA ALA A 211 -19.42 8.18 9.51
C ALA A 211 -19.62 7.77 10.98
N ARG A 212 -18.68 7.01 11.56
CA ARG A 212 -18.70 6.62 12.98
C ARG A 212 -18.59 7.83 13.91
N GLU A 213 -17.70 8.78 13.62
CA GLU A 213 -17.56 10.02 14.39
C GLU A 213 -18.82 10.91 14.28
N LEU A 214 -19.52 10.86 13.15
CA LEU A 214 -20.81 11.52 12.93
C LEU A 214 -22.02 10.79 13.55
N GLY A 215 -21.80 9.69 14.29
CA GLY A 215 -22.85 8.99 15.04
C GLY A 215 -23.41 7.73 14.38
N ALA A 216 -22.94 7.31 13.21
CA ALA A 216 -23.40 6.10 12.51
C ALA A 216 -22.87 4.78 13.11
N ARG A 217 -22.66 4.72 14.43
CA ARG A 217 -21.98 3.61 15.13
C ARG A 217 -22.66 2.25 14.97
N ARG A 218 -23.99 2.22 14.77
CA ARG A 218 -24.75 0.97 14.60
C ARG A 218 -24.59 0.31 13.23
N PHE A 219 -24.12 1.04 12.22
CA PHE A 219 -24.17 0.59 10.83
C PHE A 219 -22.81 0.23 10.23
N TRP A 220 -21.72 0.37 11.01
CA TRP A 220 -20.37 0.07 10.52
C TRP A 220 -19.76 -1.18 11.16
N PRO A 221 -19.28 -2.17 10.37
CA PRO A 221 -18.77 -3.42 10.93
C PRO A 221 -17.50 -3.23 11.80
N CYS A 222 -16.71 -2.18 11.59
CA CYS A 222 -15.51 -1.93 12.41
C CYS A 222 -15.72 -0.89 13.54
N ALA A 223 -16.95 -0.42 13.77
CA ALA A 223 -17.30 0.43 14.91
C ALA A 223 -17.57 -0.39 16.18
#